data_AF-A0A4Y2U966-F1
#
_entry.id   AF-A0A4Y2U966-F1
#
_cell.length_a   1.000
_cell.length_b   1.000
_cell.length_c   1.000
_cell.angle_alpha   90.00
_cell.angle_beta   90.00
_cell.angle_gamma   90.00
#
_symmetry.space_group_name_H-M   'P 1'
#
loop_
_entity.id
_entity.type
_entity.pdbx_description
1 polymer ?
#
loop_
_entity_poly.entity_id
_entity_poly.type
_entity_poly.pdbx_seq_one_letter_code
_entity_poly.pdbx_strand_id
1 'polypeptide(L)'
;MEKQLKCVLMLSLKEMALRTVTVLLWNDSDTASVSKFRIPGFHTEESKKEWREIIEDKMKDKILKLELPESLTKQVIDIVRPIGLQIRRWKDCQEDYLSNKNKKITLPNSVKLFWNTAGMIDYRKTAEELIRCDALNVVQRYKIACTNCLEDCIPLLWEKLPEERKMRFLRAGIPSPKLELCWSYIIRGQLSELDYLLRTSKRTLTSFNQWAFERSVENGNKTATEYFFQKLTHEEREASLMRTVEALLRNRFRIKSKHLFRFRNEKLSDVSCYLLTLMTPEQQMEIFKKHPSGVLLRFLDWPWPDLFLENAGLIWIFLPPSGYGDLLLNMASRFELSDHYFPKLFQEFFMQSPLDCKKYFVDQKSVFGTPASRFLSTFFRCEDSESVEVIFRNMDTADRVRLLSSDDVLRLFYFYMLKDLWYMVEVSLREAALSREDMQRLKEAFIECNFIGQVEWENRKFIRFFEFLDEADASADEEKKAQKRKLENCCPE
;
A
#
# COMPACT_ATOMS: atom_id res chain seq x y z
N MET A 1 -9.44 -30.84 7.13
CA MET A 1 -9.75 -29.50 7.67
C MET A 1 -9.72 -28.55 6.50
N GLU A 2 -10.86 -28.00 6.10
CA GLU A 2 -10.88 -26.90 5.12
C GLU A 2 -10.10 -25.72 5.72
N LYS A 3 -9.13 -25.19 4.97
CA LYS A 3 -8.39 -23.99 5.40
C LYS A 3 -9.37 -22.82 5.46
N GLN A 4 -9.52 -22.21 6.63
CA GLN A 4 -10.38 -21.04 6.84
C GLN A 4 -9.61 -19.75 6.54
N LEU A 5 -10.34 -18.72 6.10
CA LEU A 5 -9.79 -17.38 5.88
C LEU A 5 -9.48 -16.73 7.24
N LYS A 6 -8.23 -16.32 7.46
CA LYS A 6 -7.85 -15.56 8.66
C LYS A 6 -8.11 -14.07 8.43
N CYS A 7 -9.02 -13.49 9.21
CA CYS A 7 -9.40 -12.08 9.08
C CYS A 7 -9.05 -11.23 10.31
N VAL A 8 -8.57 -11.85 11.38
CA VAL A 8 -8.25 -11.19 12.66
C VAL A 8 -6.74 -11.12 12.79
N LEU A 9 -6.22 -9.90 12.92
CA LEU A 9 -4.79 -9.69 13.14
C LEU A 9 -4.41 -10.12 14.56
N MET A 10 -3.71 -11.25 14.65
CA MET A 10 -3.20 -11.81 15.90
C MET A 10 -1.70 -11.53 16.02
N LEU A 11 -1.37 -10.42 16.68
CA LEU A 11 0.03 -10.03 16.88
C LEU A 11 0.65 -10.78 18.05
N SER A 12 1.91 -11.17 17.90
CA SER A 12 2.70 -11.67 19.02
C SER A 12 2.95 -10.56 20.05
N LEU A 13 3.21 -10.93 21.32
CA LEU A 13 3.65 -9.99 22.35
C LEU A 13 4.89 -9.20 21.93
N LYS A 14 5.80 -9.86 21.21
CA LYS A 14 6.99 -9.25 20.65
C LYS A 14 6.64 -8.15 19.64
N GLU A 15 5.75 -8.41 18.69
CA GLU A 15 5.33 -7.40 17.69
C GLU A 15 4.56 -6.25 18.33
N MET A 16 3.67 -6.53 19.28
CA MET A 16 2.99 -5.49 20.03
C MET A 16 3.99 -4.59 20.75
N ALA A 17 4.97 -5.17 21.46
CA ALA A 17 6.02 -4.43 22.14
C ALA A 17 6.86 -3.59 21.17
N LEU A 18 7.31 -4.17 20.04
CA LEU A 18 8.08 -3.47 19.01
C LEU A 18 7.32 -2.26 18.47
N ARG A 19 6.03 -2.42 18.15
CA ARG A 19 5.17 -1.33 17.65
C ARG A 19 4.96 -0.27 18.73
N THR A 20 4.71 -0.66 19.97
CA THR A 20 4.54 0.27 21.10
C THR A 20 5.79 1.10 21.36
N VAL A 21 6.98 0.49 21.41
CA VAL A 21 8.24 1.21 21.58
C VAL A 21 8.45 2.21 20.45
N THR A 22 8.20 1.79 19.20
CA THR A 22 8.35 2.67 18.04
C THR A 22 7.36 3.85 18.10
N VAL A 23 6.10 3.62 18.49
CA VAL A 23 5.11 4.69 18.71
C VAL A 23 5.57 5.68 19.79
N LEU A 24 6.14 5.19 20.89
CA LEU A 24 6.65 6.06 21.96
C LEU A 24 7.79 6.95 21.47
N LEU A 25 8.72 6.40 20.69
CA LEU A 25 9.78 7.17 20.05
C LEU A 25 9.24 8.26 19.12
N TRP A 26 8.18 7.95 18.37
CA TRP A 26 7.48 8.95 17.56
C TRP A 26 6.87 10.06 18.40
N ASN A 27 6.18 9.74 19.50
CA ASN A 27 5.50 10.71 20.35
C ASN A 27 6.44 11.58 21.19
N ASP A 28 7.58 11.04 21.64
CA ASP A 28 8.58 11.75 22.47
C ASP A 28 9.48 12.69 21.65
N SER A 29 9.54 12.49 20.33
CA SER A 29 10.48 13.23 19.51
C SER A 29 10.09 14.70 19.29
N ASP A 30 11.07 15.61 19.22
CA ASP A 30 10.81 16.96 18.64
C ASP A 30 10.25 16.85 17.21
N THR A 31 10.51 15.73 16.52
CA THR A 31 9.91 15.35 15.23
C THR A 31 8.44 14.94 15.32
N ALA A 32 7.88 14.69 16.51
CA ALA A 32 6.47 14.38 16.77
C ALA A 32 5.53 15.50 16.37
N SER A 33 6.06 16.73 16.21
CA SER A 33 5.26 17.84 15.74
C SER A 33 4.69 17.52 14.38
N VAL A 34 3.38 17.35 14.34
CA VAL A 34 2.59 17.11 13.14
C VAL A 34 2.98 18.09 12.02
N SER A 35 3.41 19.35 12.31
CA SER A 35 3.93 20.30 11.31
C SER A 35 5.15 19.84 10.52
N LYS A 36 6.07 19.05 11.09
CA LYS A 36 7.28 18.57 10.40
C LYS A 36 6.97 17.56 9.29
N PHE A 37 5.76 17.01 9.30
CA PHE A 37 5.22 16.16 8.24
C PHE A 37 4.61 16.97 7.08
N ARG A 38 4.69 18.31 7.10
CA ARG A 38 4.35 19.16 5.95
C ARG A 38 5.46 19.04 4.90
N ILE A 39 5.40 18.00 4.10
CA ILE A 39 6.09 18.00 2.81
C ILE A 39 5.02 18.26 1.75
N PRO A 40 4.90 19.51 1.23
CA PRO A 40 4.05 19.76 0.08
C PRO A 40 4.59 18.93 -1.09
N GLY A 41 3.87 17.86 -1.43
CA GLY A 41 4.21 17.07 -2.61
C GLY A 41 5.39 16.13 -2.40
N PHE A 42 5.08 14.91 -1.96
CA PHE A 42 5.83 13.70 -2.31
C PHE A 42 5.72 13.38 -3.82
N HIS A 43 6.06 14.36 -4.66
CA HIS A 43 5.98 14.29 -6.11
C HIS A 43 7.35 14.17 -6.75
N THR A 44 8.37 14.71 -6.08
CA THR A 44 9.76 14.66 -6.53
C THR A 44 10.52 13.63 -5.71
N GLU A 45 11.55 13.03 -6.30
CA GLU A 45 12.45 12.15 -5.56
C GLU A 45 13.20 12.89 -4.45
N GLU A 46 13.36 14.22 -4.59
CA GLU A 46 13.93 15.11 -3.57
C GLU A 46 13.12 15.11 -2.28
N SER A 47 11.79 15.19 -2.35
CA SER A 47 10.97 15.24 -1.15
C SER A 47 10.83 13.90 -0.44
N LYS A 48 10.94 12.79 -1.19
CA LYS A 48 11.14 11.44 -0.62
C LYS A 48 12.50 11.31 0.06
N LYS A 49 13.55 11.87 -0.55
CA LYS A 49 14.91 11.87 -0.02
C LYS A 49 14.98 12.68 1.28
N GLU A 50 14.41 13.88 1.29
CA GLU A 50 14.29 14.71 2.50
C GLU A 50 13.57 13.98 3.64
N TRP A 51 12.51 13.22 3.36
CA TRP A 51 11.86 12.44 4.42
C TRP A 51 12.76 11.37 5.04
N ARG A 52 13.47 10.62 4.18
CA ARG A 52 14.42 9.60 4.62
C ARG A 52 15.52 10.24 5.47
N GLU A 53 16.13 11.31 4.95
CA GLU A 53 17.27 11.98 5.59
C GLU A 53 16.89 12.74 6.87
N ILE A 54 15.73 13.39 6.90
CA ILE A 54 15.37 14.28 8.01
C ILE A 54 14.64 13.54 9.13
N ILE A 55 13.77 12.59 8.78
CA ILE A 55 12.89 11.95 9.75
C ILE A 55 13.31 10.51 10.03
N GLU A 56 13.60 9.70 9.00
CA GLU A 56 14.00 8.31 9.24
C GLU A 56 15.39 8.23 9.89
N ASP A 57 16.36 9.02 9.44
CA ASP A 57 17.71 8.97 10.02
C ASP A 57 17.76 9.52 11.45
N LYS A 58 17.01 10.59 11.76
CA LYS A 58 16.86 11.04 13.16
C LYS A 58 16.23 9.98 14.06
N MET A 59 15.29 9.20 13.53
CA MET A 59 14.69 8.10 14.28
C MET A 59 15.64 6.93 14.44
N LYS A 60 16.40 6.58 13.40
CA LYS A 60 17.46 5.56 13.49
C LYS A 60 18.49 5.96 14.54
N ASP A 61 18.96 7.20 14.54
CA ASP A 61 19.91 7.70 15.54
C ASP A 61 19.39 7.54 16.97
N LYS A 62 18.09 7.81 17.20
CA LYS A 62 17.45 7.60 18.50
C LYS A 62 17.37 6.13 18.87
N ILE A 63 17.05 5.25 17.92
CA ILE A 63 16.98 3.80 18.15
C ILE A 63 18.36 3.25 18.45
N LEU A 64 19.40 3.69 17.75
CA LEU A 64 20.78 3.29 18.00
C LEU A 64 21.24 3.67 19.41
N LYS A 65 20.78 4.82 19.93
CA LYS A 65 21.02 5.24 21.32
C LYS A 65 20.31 4.41 22.39
N LEU A 66 19.36 3.55 22.01
CA LEU A 66 18.72 2.61 22.95
C LEU A 66 19.61 1.39 23.23
N GLU A 67 20.73 1.23 22.53
CA GLU A 67 21.71 0.14 22.72
C GLU A 67 21.06 -1.26 22.69
N LEU A 68 20.04 -1.43 21.85
CA LEU A 68 19.35 -2.71 21.69
C LEU A 68 20.21 -3.71 20.92
N PRO A 69 20.01 -5.03 21.13
CA PRO A 69 20.66 -6.06 20.32
C PRO A 69 20.42 -5.83 18.82
N GLU A 70 21.43 -6.08 17.99
CA GLU A 70 21.40 -5.77 16.55
C GLU A 70 20.15 -6.29 15.83
N SER A 71 19.75 -7.53 16.12
CA SER A 71 18.55 -8.14 15.54
C SER A 71 17.26 -7.42 15.92
N LEU A 72 17.18 -6.87 17.14
CA LEU A 72 16.03 -6.11 17.63
C LEU A 72 16.05 -4.69 17.07
N THR A 73 17.22 -4.06 17.04
CA THR A 73 17.45 -2.75 16.40
C THR A 73 16.95 -2.75 14.96
N LYS A 74 17.32 -3.76 14.17
CA LYS A 74 16.85 -3.93 12.79
C LYS A 74 15.32 -4.03 12.70
N GLN A 75 14.69 -4.81 13.58
CA GLN A 75 13.22 -4.95 13.60
C GLN A 75 12.50 -3.65 13.98
N VAL A 76 13.03 -2.87 14.93
CA VAL A 76 12.44 -1.57 15.29
C VAL A 76 12.56 -0.60 14.11
N ILE A 77 13.72 -0.55 13.45
CA ILE A 77 13.96 0.30 12.27
C ILE A 77 12.97 -0.04 11.14
N ASP A 78 12.70 -1.32 10.89
CA ASP A 78 11.73 -1.77 9.87
C ASP A 78 10.31 -1.22 10.12
N ILE A 79 9.95 -0.92 11.38
CA ILE A 79 8.61 -0.45 11.80
C ILE A 79 8.52 1.09 11.85
N VAL A 80 9.65 1.81 11.94
CA VAL A 80 9.69 3.29 11.99
C VAL A 80 8.92 3.90 10.83
N ARG A 81 9.24 3.45 9.61
CA ARG A 81 8.69 4.02 8.38
C ARG A 81 7.17 3.81 8.27
N PRO A 82 6.62 2.59 8.46
CA PRO A 82 5.17 2.38 8.50
C PRO A 82 4.42 3.31 9.47
N ILE A 83 4.92 3.47 10.70
CA ILE A 83 4.27 4.34 11.70
C ILE A 83 4.37 5.82 11.31
N GLY A 84 5.53 6.29 10.84
CA GLY A 84 5.68 7.66 10.37
C GLY A 84 4.75 8.00 9.19
N LEU A 85 4.58 7.05 8.27
CA LEU A 85 3.65 7.18 7.14
C LEU A 85 2.19 7.25 7.61
N GLN A 86 1.79 6.48 8.63
CA GLN A 86 0.45 6.55 9.24
C GLN A 86 0.16 7.95 9.82
N ILE A 87 1.11 8.55 10.57
CA ILE A 87 0.98 9.92 11.12
C ILE A 87 0.75 10.94 10.01
N ARG A 88 1.63 10.93 8.99
CA ARG A 88 1.56 11.85 7.85
C ARG A 88 0.21 11.75 7.15
N ARG A 89 -0.19 10.53 6.83
CA ARG A 89 -1.42 10.23 6.09
C ARG A 89 -2.67 10.66 6.82
N TRP A 90 -2.73 10.30 8.09
CA TRP A 90 -3.79 10.76 8.97
C TRP A 90 -3.90 12.28 8.90
N LYS A 91 -2.77 12.98 9.05
CA LYS A 91 -2.72 14.45 9.02
C LYS A 91 -3.21 15.00 7.69
N ASP A 92 -2.65 14.55 6.57
CA ASP A 92 -2.99 15.06 5.23
C ASP A 92 -4.49 14.99 4.98
N CYS A 93 -5.14 13.93 5.46
CA CYS A 93 -6.56 13.73 5.24
C CYS A 93 -7.45 14.49 6.22
N GLN A 94 -7.01 14.68 7.45
CA GLN A 94 -7.69 15.62 8.33
C GLN A 94 -7.59 17.05 7.78
N GLU A 95 -6.41 17.46 7.32
CA GLU A 95 -6.21 18.80 6.75
C GLU A 95 -7.00 19.00 5.45
N ASP A 96 -7.00 18.03 4.53
CA ASP A 96 -7.81 18.08 3.30
C ASP A 96 -9.32 18.15 3.61
N TYR A 97 -9.77 17.32 4.55
CA TYR A 97 -11.18 17.28 4.97
C TYR A 97 -11.65 18.60 5.62
N LEU A 98 -10.79 19.18 6.46
CA LEU A 98 -11.08 20.43 7.14
C LEU A 98 -10.96 21.62 6.21
N SER A 99 -10.03 21.58 5.26
CA SER A 99 -9.77 22.61 4.26
C SER A 99 -11.03 22.97 3.47
N ASN A 100 -11.11 24.22 3.05
CA ASN A 100 -12.17 24.71 2.17
C ASN A 100 -11.51 25.30 0.92
N LYS A 101 -12.28 25.47 -0.17
CA LYS A 101 -11.76 25.84 -1.51
C LYS A 101 -10.76 27.01 -1.52
N ASN A 102 -10.80 27.91 -0.54
CA ASN A 102 -10.00 29.13 -0.48
C ASN A 102 -9.02 29.22 0.72
N LYS A 103 -8.94 28.20 1.59
CA LYS A 103 -8.02 28.23 2.75
C LYS A 103 -7.56 26.83 3.14
N LYS A 104 -6.25 26.58 2.99
CA LYS A 104 -5.58 25.39 3.52
C LYS A 104 -5.53 25.50 5.04
N ILE A 105 -6.06 24.49 5.73
CA ILE A 105 -6.03 24.41 7.18
C ILE A 105 -4.84 23.56 7.59
N THR A 106 -4.20 23.93 8.71
CA THR A 106 -3.17 23.11 9.31
C THR A 106 -3.58 22.73 10.71
N LEU A 107 -3.40 21.45 11.02
CA LEU A 107 -3.62 20.95 12.36
C LEU A 107 -2.58 21.49 13.35
N PRO A 108 -2.96 21.66 14.63
CA PRO A 108 -2.05 22.12 15.66
C PRO A 108 -0.86 21.15 15.84
N ASN A 109 0.26 21.69 16.28
CA ASN A 109 1.47 20.91 16.54
C ASN A 109 1.39 20.04 17.79
N SER A 110 0.52 20.41 18.72
CA SER A 110 0.32 19.77 20.01
C SER A 110 -0.74 18.67 19.99
N VAL A 111 -1.20 18.23 18.80
CA VAL A 111 -2.22 17.20 18.73
C VAL A 111 -1.65 15.89 19.24
N LYS A 112 -2.22 15.41 20.35
CA LYS A 112 -1.91 14.10 20.90
C LYS A 112 -2.62 13.02 20.07
N LEU A 113 -1.83 12.15 19.44
CA LEU A 113 -2.33 10.98 18.73
C LEU A 113 -2.49 9.81 19.71
N PHE A 114 -3.63 9.13 19.63
CA PHE A 114 -3.87 7.90 20.36
C PHE A 114 -3.62 6.71 19.46
N TRP A 115 -3.08 5.63 20.02
CA TRP A 115 -2.66 4.46 19.27
C TRP A 115 -3.27 3.20 19.86
N ASN A 116 -3.59 2.23 19.00
CA ASN A 116 -3.95 0.88 19.43
C ASN A 116 -2.71 -0.03 19.48
N THR A 117 -2.89 -1.23 20.04
CA THR A 117 -1.81 -2.24 20.17
C THR A 117 -1.28 -2.73 18.82
N ALA A 118 -2.03 -2.55 17.74
CA ALA A 118 -1.59 -2.86 16.38
C ALA A 118 -0.68 -1.78 15.77
N GLY A 119 -0.40 -0.69 16.49
CA GLY A 119 0.43 0.42 15.99
C GLY A 119 -0.30 1.29 14.97
N MET A 120 -1.64 1.38 15.06
CA MET A 120 -2.46 2.30 14.27
C MET A 120 -3.03 3.41 15.13
N ILE A 121 -3.33 4.55 14.50
CA ILE A 121 -4.00 5.67 15.16
C ILE A 121 -5.44 5.29 15.49
N ASP A 122 -5.83 5.45 16.75
CA ASP A 122 -7.21 5.39 17.20
C ASP A 122 -7.91 6.70 16.81
N TYR A 123 -8.63 6.66 15.69
CA TYR A 123 -9.30 7.82 15.12
C TYR A 123 -10.33 8.43 16.06
N ARG A 124 -11.05 7.60 16.83
CA ARG A 124 -12.10 8.08 17.72
C ARG A 124 -11.50 8.82 18.91
N LYS A 125 -10.56 8.21 19.63
CA LYS A 125 -9.89 8.86 20.78
C LYS A 125 -9.11 10.11 20.35
N THR A 126 -8.46 10.04 19.19
CA THR A 126 -7.76 11.20 18.62
C THR A 126 -8.72 12.32 18.24
N ALA A 127 -9.91 12.00 17.72
CA ALA A 127 -10.94 12.99 17.43
C ALA A 127 -11.50 13.63 18.70
N GLU A 128 -11.74 12.86 19.76
CA GLU A 128 -12.18 13.36 21.07
C GLU A 128 -11.19 14.36 21.66
N GLU A 129 -9.88 14.12 21.50
CA GLU A 129 -8.86 15.06 21.93
C GLU A 129 -8.82 16.31 21.04
N LEU A 130 -8.94 16.13 19.73
CA LEU A 130 -8.94 17.24 18.77
C LEU A 130 -10.09 18.22 19.01
N ILE A 131 -11.29 17.75 19.34
CA ILE A 131 -12.43 18.66 19.59
C ILE A 131 -12.27 19.46 20.90
N ARG A 132 -11.45 18.99 21.84
CA ARG A 132 -11.10 19.72 23.07
C ARG A 132 -10.01 20.76 22.83
N CYS A 133 -9.25 20.63 21.74
CA CYS A 133 -8.15 21.53 21.42
C CYS A 133 -8.63 22.92 21.01
N ASP A 134 -8.10 23.96 21.67
CA ASP A 134 -8.52 25.33 21.42
C ASP A 134 -8.04 25.96 20.11
N ALA A 135 -7.06 25.33 19.48
CA ALA A 135 -6.54 25.77 18.19
C ALA A 135 -7.48 25.49 17.01
N LEU A 136 -8.53 24.69 17.18
CA LEU A 136 -9.58 24.49 16.18
C LEU A 136 -10.77 25.39 16.44
N ASN A 137 -11.35 25.97 15.38
CA ASN A 137 -12.60 26.72 15.51
C ASN A 137 -13.81 25.78 15.63
N VAL A 138 -14.93 26.32 16.11
CA VAL A 138 -16.16 25.55 16.36
C VAL A 138 -16.66 24.78 15.12
N VAL A 139 -16.50 25.34 13.91
CA VAL A 139 -16.91 24.67 12.66
C VAL A 139 -16.04 23.44 12.39
N GLN A 140 -14.73 23.54 12.60
CA GLN A 140 -13.80 22.42 12.44
C GLN A 140 -14.07 21.33 13.47
N ARG A 141 -14.28 21.70 14.74
CA ARG A 141 -14.62 20.76 15.81
C ARG A 141 -15.94 20.03 15.51
N TYR A 142 -16.97 20.76 15.05
CA TYR A 142 -18.24 20.16 14.64
C TYR A 142 -18.06 19.14 13.51
N LYS A 143 -17.29 19.48 12.47
CA LYS A 143 -16.99 18.54 11.38
C LYS A 143 -16.33 17.26 11.88
N ILE A 144 -15.30 17.38 12.72
CA ILE A 144 -14.58 16.23 13.30
C ILE A 144 -15.54 15.36 14.12
N ALA A 145 -16.37 15.98 14.97
CA ALA A 145 -17.35 15.28 15.78
C ALA A 145 -18.34 14.48 14.92
N CYS A 146 -18.88 15.10 13.86
CA CYS A 146 -19.79 14.45 12.92
C CYS A 146 -19.15 13.27 12.17
N THR A 147 -17.91 13.43 11.68
CA THR A 147 -17.21 12.36 10.95
C THR A 147 -16.90 11.16 11.84
N ASN A 148 -16.61 11.38 13.13
CA ASN A 148 -16.26 10.32 14.07
C ASN A 148 -17.46 9.88 14.93
N CYS A 149 -18.67 10.32 14.59
CA CYS A 149 -19.92 9.99 15.29
C CYS A 149 -19.86 10.23 16.81
N LEU A 150 -19.29 11.36 17.24
CA LEU A 150 -19.23 11.76 18.65
C LEU A 150 -20.59 12.32 19.11
N GLU A 151 -21.60 11.44 19.17
CA GLU A 151 -23.03 11.75 19.38
C GLU A 151 -23.27 12.76 20.53
N ASP A 152 -22.57 12.60 21.67
CA ASP A 152 -22.73 13.47 22.84
C ASP A 152 -22.18 14.89 22.63
N CYS A 153 -21.16 15.05 21.78
CA CYS A 153 -20.50 16.34 21.54
C CYS A 153 -21.18 17.14 20.42
N ILE A 154 -21.87 16.45 19.52
CA ILE A 154 -22.44 17.04 18.30
C ILE A 154 -23.49 18.12 18.61
N PRO A 155 -24.50 17.91 19.49
CA PRO A 155 -25.47 18.95 19.84
C PRO A 155 -24.83 20.18 20.49
N LEU A 156 -23.90 19.98 21.41
CA LEU A 156 -23.19 21.05 22.12
C LEU A 156 -22.37 21.93 21.16
N LEU A 157 -21.76 21.31 20.16
CA LEU A 157 -21.02 22.03 19.12
C LEU A 157 -21.97 22.71 18.15
N TRP A 158 -23.10 22.09 17.81
CA TRP A 158 -24.13 22.66 16.94
C TRP A 158 -24.69 23.96 17.49
N GLU A 159 -25.02 24.02 18.78
CA GLU A 159 -25.51 25.23 19.44
C GLU A 159 -24.55 26.41 19.29
N LYS A 160 -23.25 26.14 19.43
CA LYS A 160 -22.16 27.12 19.32
C LYS A 160 -21.85 27.54 17.88
N LEU A 161 -22.44 26.90 16.86
CA LEU A 161 -22.19 27.27 15.47
C LEU A 161 -22.85 28.62 15.12
N PRO A 162 -22.17 29.49 14.34
CA PRO A 162 -22.80 30.66 13.76
C PRO A 162 -23.98 30.29 12.86
N GLU A 163 -25.04 31.10 12.87
CA GLU A 163 -26.28 30.81 12.12
C GLU A 163 -26.03 30.69 10.61
N GLU A 164 -25.15 31.54 10.05
CA GLU A 164 -24.73 31.44 8.65
C GLU A 164 -24.12 30.07 8.30
N ARG A 165 -23.45 29.43 9.25
CA ARG A 165 -22.85 28.11 9.07
C ARG A 165 -23.90 27.00 9.16
N LYS A 166 -24.84 27.10 10.11
CA LYS A 166 -26.00 26.21 10.20
C LYS A 166 -26.80 26.22 8.89
N MET A 167 -27.06 27.41 8.34
CA MET A 167 -27.77 27.57 7.06
C MET A 167 -27.05 26.91 5.88
N ARG A 168 -25.72 26.88 5.86
CA ARG A 168 -24.95 26.15 4.82
C ARG A 168 -25.10 24.64 4.93
N PHE A 169 -25.26 24.10 6.14
CA PHE A 169 -25.52 22.67 6.32
C PHE A 169 -26.96 22.29 5.93
N LEU A 170 -27.90 23.25 5.97
CA LEU A 170 -29.31 23.01 5.63
C LEU A 170 -29.63 23.17 4.14
N ARG A 171 -28.88 24.00 3.39
CA ARG A 171 -29.16 24.29 1.96
C ARG A 171 -28.62 23.25 0.95
N ALA A 172 -28.04 22.16 1.40
CA ALA A 172 -27.35 21.22 0.52
C ALA A 172 -28.32 20.21 -0.12
N GLY A 173 -28.99 20.61 -1.21
CA GLY A 173 -29.67 19.70 -2.15
C GLY A 173 -28.68 18.89 -2.99
N ILE A 174 -27.70 18.24 -2.35
CA ILE A 174 -26.57 17.60 -3.01
C ILE A 174 -26.85 16.11 -3.19
N PRO A 175 -26.67 15.55 -4.40
CA PRO A 175 -26.62 14.10 -4.58
C PRO A 175 -25.42 13.56 -3.79
N SER A 176 -25.70 12.83 -2.70
CA SER A 176 -24.76 12.35 -1.67
C SER A 176 -24.44 13.37 -0.55
N PRO A 177 -25.28 13.46 0.49
CA PRO A 177 -24.99 14.31 1.64
C PRO A 177 -23.75 13.80 2.41
N LYS A 178 -23.00 14.72 3.01
CA LYS A 178 -21.96 14.39 3.99
C LYS A 178 -22.58 14.19 5.37
N LEU A 179 -21.90 13.47 6.26
CA LEU A 179 -22.40 13.20 7.60
C LEU A 179 -22.72 14.49 8.38
N GLU A 180 -21.98 15.58 8.20
CA GLU A 180 -22.28 16.84 8.92
C GLU A 180 -23.65 17.43 8.57
N LEU A 181 -24.10 17.20 7.34
CA LEU A 181 -25.43 17.58 6.88
C LEU A 181 -26.47 16.69 7.53
N CYS A 182 -26.26 15.37 7.51
CA CYS A 182 -27.19 14.41 8.11
C CYS A 182 -27.40 14.66 9.60
N TRP A 183 -26.31 14.91 10.34
CA TRP A 183 -26.37 15.24 11.77
C TRP A 183 -27.21 16.49 12.05
N SER A 184 -27.22 17.49 11.16
CA SER A 184 -28.07 18.68 11.34
C SER A 184 -29.58 18.37 11.29
N TYR A 185 -30.00 17.37 10.51
CA TYR A 185 -31.39 16.91 10.48
C TYR A 185 -31.74 16.11 11.74
N ILE A 186 -30.83 15.24 12.19
CA ILE A 186 -31.01 14.40 13.39
C ILE A 186 -31.20 15.27 14.64
N ILE A 187 -30.34 16.27 14.84
CA ILE A 187 -30.42 17.19 15.99
C ILE A 187 -31.75 17.94 16.02
N ARG A 188 -32.36 18.20 14.85
CA ARG A 188 -33.65 18.90 14.72
C ARG A 188 -34.85 17.96 14.83
N GLY A 189 -34.65 16.66 15.06
CA GLY A 189 -35.73 15.67 15.08
C GLY A 189 -36.35 15.38 13.71
N GLN A 190 -35.65 15.70 12.61
CA GLN A 190 -36.16 15.61 11.24
C GLN A 190 -35.68 14.34 10.51
N LEU A 191 -35.64 13.20 11.21
CA LEU A 191 -35.14 11.94 10.65
C LEU A 191 -35.98 11.45 9.45
N SER A 192 -37.30 11.64 9.50
CA SER A 192 -38.21 11.25 8.41
C SER A 192 -37.96 12.04 7.11
N GLU A 193 -37.65 13.33 7.22
CA GLU A 193 -37.28 14.18 6.08
C GLU A 193 -35.96 13.70 5.48
N LEU A 194 -34.99 13.38 6.32
CA LEU A 194 -33.71 12.83 5.88
C LEU A 194 -33.88 11.47 5.18
N ASP A 195 -34.68 10.56 5.73
CA ASP A 195 -34.97 9.27 5.11
C ASP A 195 -35.63 9.42 3.73
N TYR A 196 -36.58 10.35 3.61
CA TYR A 196 -37.22 10.67 2.32
C TYR A 196 -36.21 11.19 1.29
N LEU A 197 -35.34 12.13 1.68
CA LEU A 197 -34.28 12.67 0.81
C LEU A 197 -33.31 11.58 0.35
N LEU A 198 -32.96 10.64 1.22
CA LEU A 198 -32.02 9.57 0.88
C LEU A 198 -32.63 8.54 -0.08
N ARG A 199 -33.91 8.17 0.10
CA ARG A 199 -34.64 7.25 -0.79
C ARG A 199 -34.73 7.75 -2.24
N THR A 200 -34.88 9.06 -2.43
CA THR A 200 -34.99 9.66 -3.78
C THR A 200 -33.63 9.77 -4.50
N SER A 201 -32.50 9.64 -3.79
CA SER A 201 -31.15 9.92 -4.31
C SER A 201 -30.41 8.76 -4.99
N LYS A 202 -31.11 7.64 -5.28
CA LYS A 202 -30.60 6.34 -5.77
C LYS A 202 -29.92 5.50 -4.68
N ARG A 203 -30.68 4.55 -4.11
CA ARG A 203 -30.33 3.15 -3.77
C ARG A 203 -31.52 2.54 -3.02
N THR A 204 -31.67 1.23 -3.08
CA THR A 204 -32.67 0.41 -2.37
C THR A 204 -32.44 0.37 -0.84
N LEU A 205 -32.24 1.54 -0.22
CA LEU A 205 -31.90 1.68 1.21
C LEU A 205 -33.12 2.19 1.98
N THR A 206 -33.43 1.50 3.08
CA THR A 206 -34.69 1.69 3.81
C THR A 206 -34.57 2.70 4.95
N SER A 207 -33.39 2.90 5.53
CA SER A 207 -33.16 3.83 6.64
C SER A 207 -31.88 4.65 6.50
N PHE A 208 -31.83 5.79 7.19
CA PHE A 208 -30.63 6.60 7.36
C PHE A 208 -29.45 5.78 7.89
N ASN A 209 -29.65 4.93 8.90
CA ASN A 209 -28.56 4.15 9.49
C ASN A 209 -27.96 3.18 8.47
N GLN A 210 -28.80 2.50 7.69
CA GLN A 210 -28.34 1.63 6.60
C GLN A 210 -27.54 2.41 5.56
N TRP A 211 -28.06 3.57 5.13
CA TRP A 211 -27.35 4.44 4.19
C TRP A 211 -26.01 4.96 4.77
N ALA A 212 -26.01 5.39 6.02
CA ALA A 212 -24.84 5.94 6.68
C ALA A 212 -23.76 4.88 6.90
N PHE A 213 -24.15 3.64 7.20
CA PHE A 213 -23.25 2.48 7.24
C PHE A 213 -22.59 2.26 5.88
N GLU A 214 -23.37 2.02 4.81
CA GLU A 214 -22.83 1.75 3.48
C GLU A 214 -21.95 2.90 2.98
N ARG A 215 -22.38 4.14 3.22
CA ARG A 215 -21.63 5.33 2.82
C ARG A 215 -20.34 5.51 3.61
N SER A 216 -20.34 5.18 4.90
CA SER A 216 -19.12 5.22 5.73
C SER A 216 -18.11 4.19 5.24
N VAL A 217 -18.58 3.00 4.83
CA VAL A 217 -17.74 1.96 4.24
C VAL A 217 -17.09 2.45 2.94
N GLU A 218 -17.87 3.03 2.02
CA GLU A 218 -17.33 3.57 0.75
C GLU A 218 -16.27 4.67 0.95
N ASN A 219 -16.39 5.43 2.03
CA ASN A 219 -15.46 6.50 2.36
C ASN A 219 -14.24 6.01 3.16
N GLY A 220 -14.19 4.73 3.56
CA GLY A 220 -13.12 4.18 4.40
C GLY A 220 -13.17 4.70 5.84
N ASN A 221 -14.33 5.11 6.34
CA ASN A 221 -14.46 5.65 7.70
C ASN A 221 -14.83 4.56 8.70
N LYS A 222 -13.82 3.85 9.22
CA LYS A 222 -14.02 2.75 10.18
C LYS A 222 -14.85 3.12 11.40
N THR A 223 -14.55 4.25 12.05
CA THR A 223 -15.28 4.70 13.25
C THR A 223 -16.77 4.90 12.97
N ALA A 224 -17.12 5.56 11.86
CA ALA A 224 -18.52 5.71 11.49
C ALA A 224 -19.16 4.39 11.06
N THR A 225 -18.42 3.52 10.35
CA THR A 225 -18.88 2.18 9.99
C THR A 225 -19.25 1.36 11.23
N GLU A 226 -18.37 1.30 12.24
CA GLU A 226 -18.64 0.61 13.52
C GLU A 226 -19.87 1.18 14.22
N TYR A 227 -19.95 2.51 14.32
CA TYR A 227 -21.06 3.21 14.97
C TYR A 227 -22.40 2.89 14.29
N PHE A 228 -22.48 3.03 12.97
CA PHE A 228 -23.75 2.81 12.25
C PHE A 228 -24.09 1.33 12.17
N PHE A 229 -23.12 0.42 12.10
CA PHE A 229 -23.38 -1.03 12.12
C PHE A 229 -24.10 -1.46 13.41
N GLN A 230 -23.71 -0.89 14.55
CA GLN A 230 -24.37 -1.13 15.84
C GLN A 230 -25.84 -0.66 15.85
N LYS A 231 -26.18 0.39 15.09
CA LYS A 231 -27.52 0.97 15.00
C LYS A 231 -28.42 0.28 13.95
N LEU A 232 -27.89 -0.67 13.16
CA LEU A 232 -28.68 -1.46 12.20
C LEU A 232 -29.52 -2.53 12.88
N THR A 233 -30.70 -2.80 12.33
CA THR A 233 -31.50 -3.99 12.70
C THR A 233 -30.85 -5.28 12.18
N HIS A 234 -31.33 -6.43 12.63
CA HIS A 234 -30.84 -7.73 12.15
C HIS A 234 -31.02 -7.87 10.62
N GLU A 235 -32.20 -7.52 10.12
CA GLU A 235 -32.56 -7.60 8.69
C GLU A 235 -31.70 -6.66 7.85
N GLU A 236 -31.44 -5.45 8.34
CA GLU A 236 -30.56 -4.49 7.68
C GLU A 236 -29.11 -4.98 7.60
N ARG A 237 -28.61 -5.64 8.66
CA ARG A 237 -27.26 -6.24 8.67
C ARG A 237 -27.15 -7.33 7.62
N GLU A 238 -28.09 -8.28 7.59
CA GLU A 238 -28.12 -9.37 6.60
C GLU A 238 -28.20 -8.82 5.17
N ALA A 239 -29.03 -7.81 4.92
CA ALA A 239 -29.20 -7.22 3.59
C ALA A 239 -28.00 -6.38 3.12
N SER A 240 -27.20 -5.83 4.04
CA SER A 240 -26.18 -4.83 3.71
C SER A 240 -24.77 -5.36 3.76
N LEU A 241 -24.43 -6.25 4.70
CA LEU A 241 -23.04 -6.61 4.99
C LEU A 241 -22.32 -7.19 3.75
N MET A 242 -22.84 -8.27 3.17
CA MET A 242 -22.26 -8.93 1.99
C MET A 242 -22.17 -7.98 0.79
N ARG A 243 -23.30 -7.35 0.46
CA ARG A 243 -23.42 -6.39 -0.65
C ARG A 243 -22.43 -5.23 -0.54
N THR A 244 -22.22 -4.71 0.67
CA THR A 244 -21.30 -3.59 0.90
C THR A 244 -19.85 -4.02 0.75
N VAL A 245 -19.50 -5.21 1.28
CA VAL A 245 -18.15 -5.76 1.08
C VAL A 245 -17.88 -6.04 -0.39
N GLU A 246 -18.81 -6.64 -1.12
CA GLU A 246 -18.66 -6.84 -2.56
C GLU A 246 -18.49 -5.52 -3.32
N ALA A 247 -19.30 -4.51 -3.01
CA ALA A 247 -19.19 -3.20 -3.62
C ALA A 247 -17.81 -2.57 -3.35
N LEU A 248 -17.30 -2.71 -2.12
CA LEU A 248 -15.99 -2.22 -1.72
C LEU A 248 -14.84 -2.94 -2.47
N LEU A 249 -14.96 -4.25 -2.68
CA LEU A 249 -13.94 -5.05 -3.39
C LEU A 249 -13.98 -4.80 -4.91
N ARG A 250 -15.16 -4.49 -5.47
CA ARG A 250 -15.36 -4.12 -6.88
C ARG A 250 -14.95 -2.69 -7.19
N ASN A 251 -14.91 -1.80 -6.20
CA ASN A 251 -14.57 -0.39 -6.38
C ASN A 251 -13.05 -0.21 -6.63
N ARG A 252 -12.59 -0.76 -7.76
CA ARG A 252 -11.27 -0.52 -8.30
C ARG A 252 -11.38 0.74 -9.18
N PHE A 253 -10.64 1.79 -8.83
CA PHE A 253 -10.33 2.94 -9.73
C PHE A 253 -11.33 4.12 -9.87
N ARG A 254 -11.94 4.63 -8.79
CA ARG A 254 -12.61 5.94 -8.84
C ARG A 254 -11.93 7.03 -8.03
N ILE A 255 -10.70 7.43 -8.41
CA ILE A 255 -10.09 8.65 -7.87
C ILE A 255 -9.25 9.37 -8.95
N LYS A 256 -9.51 10.67 -9.12
CA LYS A 256 -8.81 11.58 -10.06
C LYS A 256 -7.43 12.06 -9.57
N SER A 257 -6.95 11.62 -8.41
CA SER A 257 -5.70 12.05 -7.76
C SER A 257 -4.96 10.88 -7.13
N LYS A 258 -3.65 10.77 -7.41
CA LYS A 258 -2.76 9.71 -6.89
C LYS A 258 -2.68 9.69 -5.36
N HIS A 259 -2.79 10.84 -4.69
CA HIS A 259 -2.71 10.95 -3.22
C HIS A 259 -3.95 10.45 -2.51
N LEU A 260 -5.12 10.91 -2.98
CA LEU A 260 -6.41 10.45 -2.49
C LEU A 260 -6.55 8.93 -2.72
N PHE A 261 -5.95 8.40 -3.78
CA PHE A 261 -5.92 6.96 -4.07
C PHE A 261 -5.16 6.16 -3.01
N ARG A 262 -3.93 6.58 -2.67
CA ARG A 262 -3.08 5.90 -1.67
C ARG A 262 -3.77 5.82 -0.32
N PHE A 263 -4.20 6.97 0.19
CA PHE A 263 -4.79 7.06 1.52
C PHE A 263 -6.17 6.41 1.63
N ARG A 264 -7.04 6.64 0.64
CA ARG A 264 -8.37 6.02 0.66
C ARG A 264 -8.24 4.51 0.75
N ASN A 265 -7.23 3.92 0.09
CA ASN A 265 -7.07 2.47 0.13
C ASN A 265 -6.70 1.91 1.50
N GLU A 266 -5.79 2.52 2.25
CA GLU A 266 -5.46 2.06 3.62
C GLU A 266 -6.67 2.11 4.55
N LYS A 267 -7.39 3.23 4.51
CA LYS A 267 -8.65 3.37 5.24
C LYS A 267 -9.70 2.35 4.82
N LEU A 268 -9.78 2.03 3.53
CA LEU A 268 -10.65 0.97 3.03
C LEU A 268 -10.19 -0.40 3.50
N SER A 269 -8.89 -0.65 3.65
CA SER A 269 -8.35 -1.91 4.15
C SER A 269 -8.71 -2.12 5.62
N ASP A 270 -8.65 -1.08 6.45
CA ASP A 270 -9.09 -1.14 7.85
C ASP A 270 -10.58 -1.46 7.99
N VAL A 271 -11.40 -0.82 7.14
CA VAL A 271 -12.84 -1.10 7.07
C VAL A 271 -13.08 -2.52 6.55
N SER A 272 -12.35 -2.95 5.53
CA SER A 272 -12.50 -4.29 4.95
C SER A 272 -12.23 -5.37 5.99
N CYS A 273 -11.11 -5.25 6.71
CA CYS A 273 -10.75 -6.19 7.76
C CYS A 273 -11.81 -6.22 8.85
N TYR A 274 -12.28 -5.06 9.32
CA TYR A 274 -13.39 -4.99 10.26
C TYR A 274 -14.65 -5.70 9.75
N LEU A 275 -15.10 -5.41 8.53
CA LEU A 275 -16.30 -6.04 7.97
C LEU A 275 -16.15 -7.55 7.82
N LEU A 276 -14.96 -8.04 7.45
CA LEU A 276 -14.68 -9.48 7.41
C LEU A 276 -14.81 -10.11 8.79
N THR A 277 -14.37 -9.43 9.87
CA THR A 277 -14.56 -9.96 11.24
C THR A 277 -16.03 -10.04 11.70
N LEU A 278 -16.95 -9.32 11.03
CA LEU A 278 -18.38 -9.38 11.34
C LEU A 278 -19.10 -10.52 10.60
N MET A 279 -18.46 -11.12 9.60
CA MET A 279 -19.03 -12.18 8.76
C MET A 279 -18.81 -13.56 9.38
N THR A 280 -19.72 -14.49 9.08
CA THR A 280 -19.50 -15.91 9.40
C THR A 280 -18.37 -16.49 8.53
N PRO A 281 -17.71 -17.60 8.93
CA PRO A 281 -16.69 -18.25 8.11
C PRO A 281 -17.17 -18.61 6.68
N GLU A 282 -18.44 -18.98 6.53
CA GLU A 282 -19.06 -19.31 5.24
C GLU A 282 -19.16 -18.06 4.36
N GLN A 283 -19.63 -16.95 4.91
CA GLN A 283 -19.72 -15.66 4.22
C GLN A 283 -18.34 -15.14 3.82
N GLN A 284 -17.36 -15.22 4.72
CA GLN A 284 -15.96 -14.85 4.43
C GLN A 284 -15.41 -15.64 3.25
N MET A 285 -15.64 -16.96 3.24
CA MET A 285 -15.18 -17.84 2.17
C MET A 285 -15.93 -17.60 0.86
N GLU A 286 -17.23 -17.31 0.89
CA GLU A 286 -18.01 -16.92 -0.29
C GLU A 286 -17.45 -15.65 -0.94
N ILE A 287 -17.18 -14.61 -0.14
CA ILE A 287 -16.54 -13.38 -0.61
C ILE A 287 -15.14 -13.65 -1.18
N PHE A 288 -14.33 -14.45 -0.49
CA PHE A 288 -12.98 -14.77 -0.93
C PHE A 288 -12.97 -15.53 -2.26
N LYS A 289 -13.87 -16.51 -2.44
CA LYS A 289 -14.04 -17.23 -3.70
C LYS A 289 -14.39 -16.31 -4.86
N LYS A 290 -15.26 -15.32 -4.63
CA LYS A 290 -15.72 -14.37 -5.65
C LYS A 290 -14.67 -13.30 -5.97
N HIS A 291 -13.87 -12.91 -4.98
CA HIS A 291 -12.96 -11.77 -5.05
C HIS A 291 -11.57 -12.06 -4.43
N PRO A 292 -10.85 -13.13 -4.86
CA PRO A 292 -9.65 -13.61 -4.16
C PRO A 292 -8.54 -12.54 -4.11
N SER A 293 -8.17 -11.96 -5.26
CA SER A 293 -7.19 -10.87 -5.29
C SER A 293 -7.69 -9.62 -4.58
N GLY A 294 -9.01 -9.36 -4.65
CA GLY A 294 -9.62 -8.18 -4.04
C GLY A 294 -9.43 -8.18 -2.52
N VAL A 295 -9.69 -9.32 -1.88
CA VAL A 295 -9.50 -9.50 -0.43
C VAL A 295 -8.01 -9.45 -0.09
N LEU A 296 -7.17 -10.22 -0.80
CA LEU A 296 -5.75 -10.31 -0.47
C LEU A 296 -5.05 -8.96 -0.58
N LEU A 297 -5.38 -8.14 -1.59
CA LEU A 297 -4.82 -6.79 -1.74
C LEU A 297 -5.20 -5.83 -0.60
N ARG A 298 -6.23 -6.12 0.22
CA ARG A 298 -6.54 -5.34 1.43
C ARG A 298 -5.57 -5.63 2.57
N PHE A 299 -4.97 -6.81 2.58
CA PHE A 299 -3.97 -7.16 3.59
C PHE A 299 -2.57 -6.60 3.29
N LEU A 300 -2.35 -5.98 2.12
CA LEU A 300 -1.06 -5.34 1.80
C LEU A 300 -0.79 -4.06 2.60
N ASP A 301 -1.86 -3.40 3.06
CA ASP A 301 -1.76 -2.13 3.76
C ASP A 301 -1.38 -2.37 5.23
N TRP A 302 -0.48 -1.56 5.79
CA TRP A 302 -0.14 -1.66 7.22
C TRP A 302 -1.39 -1.46 8.10
N PRO A 303 -1.61 -2.28 9.15
CA PRO A 303 -0.73 -3.30 9.74
C PRO A 303 -1.03 -4.76 9.33
N TRP A 304 -1.76 -4.95 8.23
CA TRP A 304 -2.31 -6.24 7.82
C TRP A 304 -1.37 -7.21 7.04
N PRO A 305 -0.10 -6.90 6.68
CA PRO A 305 0.72 -7.82 5.86
C PRO A 305 0.87 -9.25 6.40
N ASP A 306 0.83 -9.46 7.70
CA ASP A 306 0.90 -10.81 8.28
C ASP A 306 -0.30 -11.66 7.82
N LEU A 307 -1.50 -11.06 7.75
CA LEU A 307 -2.69 -11.73 7.20
C LEU A 307 -2.57 -12.00 5.71
N PHE A 308 -1.79 -11.20 4.96
CA PHE A 308 -1.56 -11.48 3.54
C PHE A 308 -0.86 -12.82 3.38
N LEU A 309 0.23 -13.04 4.10
CA LEU A 309 1.03 -14.27 3.99
C LEU A 309 0.27 -15.49 4.53
N GLU A 310 -0.41 -15.34 5.67
CA GLU A 310 -1.18 -16.43 6.24
C GLU A 310 -2.30 -16.94 5.31
N ASN A 311 -2.87 -16.04 4.50
CA ASN A 311 -3.92 -16.37 3.54
C ASN A 311 -3.42 -16.58 2.11
N ALA A 312 -2.14 -16.32 1.81
CA ALA A 312 -1.60 -16.44 0.47
C ALA A 312 -1.82 -17.84 -0.12
N GLY A 313 -1.67 -18.89 0.69
CA GLY A 313 -1.89 -20.26 0.24
C GLY A 313 -3.33 -20.59 -0.18
N LEU A 314 -4.33 -19.82 0.27
CA LEU A 314 -5.73 -20.00 -0.14
C LEU A 314 -5.97 -19.48 -1.55
N ILE A 315 -5.20 -18.50 -1.99
CA ILE A 315 -5.47 -17.81 -3.25
C ILE A 315 -5.33 -18.74 -4.45
N TRP A 316 -4.43 -19.73 -4.38
CA TRP A 316 -4.14 -20.67 -5.46
C TRP A 316 -5.31 -21.59 -5.81
N ILE A 317 -6.28 -21.75 -4.91
CA ILE A 317 -7.47 -22.57 -5.16
C ILE A 317 -8.48 -21.83 -6.06
N PHE A 318 -8.54 -20.50 -5.96
CA PHE A 318 -9.60 -19.69 -6.56
C PHE A 318 -9.10 -18.68 -7.59
N LEU A 319 -7.79 -18.46 -7.69
CA LEU A 319 -7.19 -17.51 -8.60
C LEU A 319 -6.84 -18.20 -9.92
N PRO A 320 -7.48 -17.82 -11.05
CA PRO A 320 -7.03 -18.29 -12.34
C PRO A 320 -5.62 -17.76 -12.64
N PRO A 321 -4.81 -18.44 -13.47
CA PRO A 321 -3.45 -18.00 -13.76
C PRO A 321 -3.36 -16.55 -14.30
N SER A 322 -4.32 -16.12 -15.12
CA SER A 322 -4.42 -14.71 -15.60
C SER A 322 -4.66 -13.68 -14.48
N GLY A 323 -5.24 -14.10 -13.35
CA GLY A 323 -5.43 -13.25 -12.18
C GLY A 323 -4.15 -13.02 -11.37
N TYR A 324 -3.11 -13.83 -11.55
CA TYR A 324 -1.85 -13.71 -10.83
C TYR A 324 -1.06 -12.47 -11.24
N GLY A 325 -0.85 -12.22 -12.54
CA GLY A 325 -0.14 -11.01 -12.95
C GLY A 325 -0.97 -9.75 -12.65
N ASP A 326 -2.30 -9.81 -12.67
CA ASP A 326 -3.15 -8.70 -12.19
C ASP A 326 -2.94 -8.41 -10.70
N LEU A 327 -2.86 -9.46 -9.87
CA LEU A 327 -2.55 -9.33 -8.45
C LEU A 327 -1.18 -8.67 -8.25
N LEU A 328 -0.16 -9.14 -8.98
CA LEU A 328 1.19 -8.60 -8.93
C LEU A 328 1.26 -7.15 -9.42
N LEU A 329 0.56 -6.78 -10.49
CA LEU A 329 0.50 -5.40 -10.98
C LEU A 329 -0.14 -4.47 -9.94
N ASN A 330 -1.19 -4.95 -9.25
CA ASN A 330 -1.80 -4.20 -8.16
C ASN A 330 -0.84 -4.08 -6.97
N MET A 331 -0.10 -5.15 -6.62
CA MET A 331 0.91 -5.15 -5.56
C MET A 331 2.08 -4.20 -5.89
N ALA A 332 2.63 -4.25 -7.10
CA ALA A 332 3.66 -3.33 -7.59
C ALA A 332 3.16 -1.89 -7.57
N SER A 333 1.92 -1.64 -8.01
CA SER A 333 1.29 -0.32 -7.90
C SER A 333 1.18 0.13 -6.45
N ARG A 334 0.93 -0.78 -5.49
CA ARG A 334 0.98 -0.43 -4.06
C ARG A 334 2.39 -0.16 -3.59
N PHE A 335 3.43 -0.86 -4.04
CA PHE A 335 4.80 -0.56 -3.62
C PHE A 335 5.29 0.78 -4.17
N GLU A 336 4.94 1.10 -5.42
CA GLU A 336 5.26 2.38 -6.03
C GLU A 336 4.45 3.55 -5.44
N LEU A 337 3.19 3.31 -5.11
CA LEU A 337 2.27 4.35 -4.67
C LEU A 337 2.20 4.45 -3.14
N SER A 338 2.16 3.39 -2.37
CA SER A 338 1.93 3.51 -0.93
C SER A 338 3.17 3.97 -0.15
N ASP A 339 4.30 4.31 -0.77
CA ASP A 339 5.56 4.62 -0.08
C ASP A 339 5.99 3.52 0.94
N HIS A 340 5.27 2.39 1.01
CA HIS A 340 5.56 1.22 1.81
C HIS A 340 6.35 0.26 0.94
N TYR A 341 7.60 0.09 1.33
CA TYR A 341 8.49 -0.86 0.72
C TYR A 341 8.58 -2.08 1.64
N PHE A 342 7.89 -3.16 1.28
CA PHE A 342 7.91 -4.42 2.04
C PHE A 342 8.48 -5.53 1.17
N PRO A 343 9.80 -5.55 0.95
CA PRO A 343 10.43 -6.51 0.05
C PRO A 343 10.21 -7.94 0.53
N LYS A 344 10.36 -8.21 1.84
CA LYS A 344 10.11 -9.52 2.45
C LYS A 344 8.74 -10.09 2.11
N LEU A 345 7.70 -9.25 2.14
CA LEU A 345 6.33 -9.67 1.80
C LEU A 345 6.25 -10.18 0.35
N PHE A 346 6.86 -9.44 -0.58
CA PHE A 346 6.95 -9.86 -1.97
C PHE A 346 7.80 -11.13 -2.11
N GLN A 347 8.98 -11.15 -1.51
CA GLN A 347 9.91 -12.27 -1.59
C GLN A 347 9.24 -13.58 -1.14
N GLU A 348 8.63 -13.59 0.05
CA GLU A 348 7.95 -14.76 0.60
C GLU A 348 6.75 -15.17 -0.27
N PHE A 349 5.93 -14.22 -0.71
CA PHE A 349 4.81 -14.51 -1.59
C PHE A 349 5.26 -15.10 -2.93
N PHE A 350 6.29 -14.52 -3.53
CA PHE A 350 6.82 -14.96 -4.82
C PHE A 350 7.48 -16.34 -4.71
N MET A 351 8.23 -16.62 -3.64
CA MET A 351 8.78 -17.95 -3.37
C MET A 351 7.69 -19.01 -3.23
N GLN A 352 6.60 -18.70 -2.53
CA GLN A 352 5.46 -19.60 -2.34
C GLN A 352 4.55 -19.73 -3.57
N SER A 353 4.74 -18.91 -4.60
CA SER A 353 3.89 -18.91 -5.78
C SER A 353 4.18 -20.13 -6.68
N PRO A 354 3.12 -20.81 -7.20
CA PRO A 354 3.30 -21.92 -8.14
C PRO A 354 4.08 -21.51 -9.39
N LEU A 355 4.92 -22.41 -9.90
CA LEU A 355 5.74 -22.15 -11.10
C LEU A 355 4.89 -21.77 -12.32
N ASP A 356 3.73 -22.42 -12.52
CA ASP A 356 2.84 -22.10 -13.64
C ASP A 356 2.22 -20.71 -13.55
N CYS A 357 2.08 -20.17 -12.33
CA CYS A 357 1.65 -18.77 -12.15
C CYS A 357 2.79 -17.80 -12.49
N LYS A 358 4.04 -18.14 -12.16
CA LYS A 358 5.20 -17.25 -12.35
C LYS A 358 5.44 -16.87 -13.81
N LYS A 359 5.02 -17.66 -14.80
CA LYS A 359 5.05 -17.27 -16.23
C LYS A 359 4.34 -15.93 -16.48
N TYR A 360 3.23 -15.69 -15.80
CA TYR A 360 2.46 -14.43 -15.90
C TYR A 360 3.16 -13.22 -15.25
N PHE A 361 4.21 -13.43 -14.46
CA PHE A 361 5.06 -12.34 -13.97
C PHE A 361 5.79 -11.66 -15.14
N VAL A 362 6.21 -12.45 -16.14
CA VAL A 362 6.95 -12.00 -17.33
C VAL A 362 6.01 -11.65 -18.46
N ASP A 363 5.04 -12.53 -18.75
CA ASP A 363 4.27 -12.47 -20.00
C ASP A 363 3.09 -11.48 -19.97
N GLN A 364 2.59 -11.12 -18.77
CA GLN A 364 1.40 -10.30 -18.66
C GLN A 364 1.71 -8.83 -18.94
N LYS A 365 1.43 -8.39 -20.18
CA LYS A 365 1.56 -6.99 -20.58
C LYS A 365 0.36 -6.17 -20.13
N SER A 366 0.63 -5.00 -19.54
CA SER A 366 -0.36 -3.95 -19.28
C SER A 366 0.05 -2.65 -19.97
N VAL A 367 -0.86 -1.67 -20.00
CA VAL A 367 -0.55 -0.30 -20.49
C VAL A 367 0.64 0.33 -19.73
N PHE A 368 0.94 -0.15 -18.51
CA PHE A 368 2.01 0.34 -17.65
C PHE A 368 3.22 -0.60 -17.58
N GLY A 369 3.36 -1.53 -18.52
CA GLY A 369 4.41 -2.55 -18.55
C GLY A 369 4.01 -3.87 -17.89
N THR A 370 4.96 -4.79 -17.79
CA THR A 370 4.79 -6.09 -17.12
C THR A 370 4.90 -5.99 -15.59
N PRO A 371 4.35 -6.95 -14.81
CA PRO A 371 4.62 -7.02 -13.37
C PRO A 371 6.11 -7.00 -13.07
N ALA A 372 6.89 -7.77 -13.82
CA ALA A 372 8.33 -7.88 -13.62
C ALA A 372 9.07 -6.56 -13.78
N SER A 373 8.82 -5.79 -14.85
CA SER A 373 9.51 -4.52 -15.06
C SER A 373 9.18 -3.50 -13.96
N ARG A 374 7.96 -3.51 -13.44
CA ARG A 374 7.53 -2.63 -12.33
C ARG A 374 8.17 -2.99 -11.00
N PHE A 375 8.26 -4.28 -10.67
CA PHE A 375 8.96 -4.74 -9.48
C PHE A 375 10.47 -4.47 -9.58
N LEU A 376 11.12 -4.82 -10.69
CA LEU A 376 12.54 -4.53 -10.91
C LEU A 376 12.82 -3.03 -10.82
N SER A 377 11.98 -2.18 -11.43
CA SER A 377 12.11 -0.73 -11.32
C SER A 377 12.02 -0.23 -9.89
N THR A 378 11.13 -0.83 -9.09
CA THR A 378 10.98 -0.50 -7.67
C THR A 378 12.20 -0.94 -6.87
N PHE A 379 12.70 -2.16 -7.10
CA PHE A 379 13.85 -2.72 -6.38
C PHE A 379 15.15 -2.02 -6.75
N PHE A 380 15.35 -1.65 -8.02
CA PHE A 380 16.51 -0.89 -8.47
C PHE A 380 16.53 0.51 -7.84
N ARG A 381 15.38 1.18 -7.76
CA ARG A 381 15.26 2.47 -7.05
C ARG A 381 15.56 2.35 -5.56
N CYS A 382 15.25 1.20 -4.97
CA CYS A 382 15.47 0.92 -3.56
C CYS A 382 16.79 0.21 -3.27
N GLU A 383 17.62 -0.02 -4.30
CA GLU A 383 18.91 -0.70 -4.19
C GLU A 383 18.82 -2.09 -3.54
N ASP A 384 17.68 -2.76 -3.72
CA ASP A 384 17.39 -4.05 -3.08
C ASP A 384 17.78 -5.21 -4.00
N SER A 385 19.05 -5.59 -3.93
CA SER A 385 19.58 -6.74 -4.68
C SER A 385 18.99 -8.07 -4.19
N GLU A 386 18.66 -8.20 -2.91
CA GLU A 386 18.10 -9.43 -2.33
C GLU A 386 16.76 -9.80 -2.99
N SER A 387 15.87 -8.81 -3.16
CA SER A 387 14.60 -9.04 -3.87
C SER A 387 14.79 -9.38 -5.35
N VAL A 388 15.82 -8.84 -5.99
CA VAL A 388 16.19 -9.18 -7.37
C VAL A 388 16.69 -10.63 -7.45
N GLU A 389 17.59 -11.04 -6.55
CA GLU A 389 18.06 -12.42 -6.44
C GLU A 389 16.90 -13.40 -6.24
N VAL A 390 15.95 -13.07 -5.36
CA VAL A 390 14.76 -13.91 -5.11
C VAL A 390 13.94 -14.11 -6.39
N ILE A 391 13.76 -13.09 -7.23
CA ILE A 391 13.06 -13.23 -8.51
C ILE A 391 13.77 -14.27 -9.37
N PHE A 392 15.04 -14.05 -9.69
CA PHE A 392 15.77 -14.86 -10.66
C PHE A 392 15.96 -16.30 -10.17
N ARG A 393 16.30 -16.51 -8.89
CA ARG A 393 16.49 -17.86 -8.30
C ARG A 393 15.21 -18.69 -8.30
N ASN A 394 14.04 -18.06 -8.32
CA ASN A 394 12.74 -18.73 -8.23
C ASN A 394 11.96 -18.80 -9.55
N MET A 395 12.59 -18.45 -10.67
CA MET A 395 12.07 -18.58 -12.03
C MET A 395 12.76 -19.70 -12.80
N ASP A 396 12.10 -20.25 -13.82
CA ASP A 396 12.72 -21.21 -14.73
C ASP A 396 13.70 -20.51 -15.69
N THR A 397 14.63 -21.26 -16.28
CA THR A 397 15.67 -20.70 -17.15
C THR A 397 15.08 -19.97 -18.36
N ALA A 398 14.00 -20.48 -18.95
CA ALA A 398 13.39 -19.88 -20.13
C ALA A 398 12.71 -18.53 -19.79
N ASP A 399 12.04 -18.45 -18.64
CA ASP A 399 11.42 -17.25 -18.09
C ASP A 399 12.47 -16.18 -17.76
N ARG A 400 13.64 -16.56 -17.23
CA ARG A 400 14.76 -15.63 -16.96
C ARG A 400 15.26 -14.98 -18.24
N VAL A 401 15.49 -15.78 -19.29
CA VAL A 401 15.91 -15.29 -20.62
C VAL A 401 14.84 -14.37 -21.19
N ARG A 402 13.56 -14.80 -21.18
CA ARG A 402 12.43 -13.98 -21.68
C ARG A 402 12.32 -12.64 -20.96
N LEU A 403 12.50 -12.64 -19.63
CA LEU A 403 12.43 -11.43 -18.82
C LEU A 403 13.51 -10.43 -19.21
N LEU A 404 14.77 -10.88 -19.26
CA LEU A 404 15.90 -10.01 -19.57
C LEU A 404 15.86 -9.46 -21.00
N SER A 405 15.35 -10.26 -21.94
CA SER A 405 15.20 -9.84 -23.35
C SER A 405 13.94 -9.00 -23.62
N SER A 406 13.14 -8.67 -22.60
CA SER A 406 11.93 -7.86 -22.79
C SER A 406 12.25 -6.37 -22.92
N ASP A 407 11.58 -5.69 -23.86
CA ASP A 407 11.77 -4.24 -24.11
C ASP A 407 11.67 -3.39 -22.84
N ASP A 408 10.72 -3.72 -21.96
CA ASP A 408 10.53 -2.99 -20.70
C ASP A 408 11.77 -3.10 -19.79
N VAL A 409 12.40 -4.27 -19.70
CA VAL A 409 13.59 -4.50 -18.87
C VAL A 409 14.85 -3.95 -19.53
N LEU A 410 14.98 -4.06 -20.85
CA LEU A 410 16.12 -3.48 -21.58
C LEU A 410 16.15 -1.95 -21.42
N ARG A 411 15.00 -1.28 -21.53
CA ARG A 411 14.87 0.17 -21.26
C ARG A 411 15.14 0.50 -19.79
N LEU A 412 14.73 -0.39 -18.88
CA LEU A 412 15.01 -0.25 -17.45
C LEU A 412 16.52 -0.27 -17.18
N PHE A 413 17.23 -1.24 -17.76
CA PHE A 413 18.68 -1.36 -17.63
C PHE A 413 19.39 -0.11 -18.16
N TYR A 414 19.02 0.34 -19.35
CA TYR A 414 19.55 1.59 -19.93
C TYR A 414 19.37 2.78 -18.96
N PHE A 415 18.17 2.97 -18.44
CA PHE A 415 17.87 4.07 -17.51
C PHE A 415 18.69 4.00 -16.21
N TYR A 416 18.82 2.83 -15.60
CA TYR A 416 19.54 2.69 -14.33
C TYR A 416 21.06 2.68 -14.49
N MET A 417 21.58 2.25 -15.64
CA MET A 417 22.98 2.45 -16.00
C MET A 417 23.33 3.93 -16.07
N LEU A 418 22.50 4.75 -16.72
CA LEU A 418 22.73 6.19 -16.77
C LEU A 418 22.74 6.85 -15.38
N LYS A 419 22.04 6.26 -14.41
CA LYS A 419 21.97 6.71 -13.01
C LYS A 419 23.08 6.18 -12.09
N ASP A 420 24.12 5.53 -12.63
CA ASP A 420 25.21 4.93 -11.86
C ASP A 420 24.76 3.78 -10.92
N LEU A 421 23.60 3.19 -11.19
CA LEU A 421 23.08 2.01 -10.50
C LEU A 421 23.34 0.72 -11.29
N TRP A 422 24.49 0.66 -11.97
CA TRP A 422 24.94 -0.47 -12.79
C TRP A 422 24.95 -1.80 -12.03
N TYR A 423 25.37 -1.81 -10.77
CA TYR A 423 25.49 -3.03 -9.99
C TYR A 423 24.13 -3.77 -9.83
N MET A 424 23.00 -3.07 -9.89
CA MET A 424 21.67 -3.71 -9.88
C MET A 424 21.39 -4.48 -11.19
N VAL A 425 21.85 -3.95 -12.32
CA VAL A 425 21.83 -4.65 -13.61
C VAL A 425 22.77 -5.86 -13.55
N GLU A 426 23.98 -5.68 -13.02
CA GLU A 426 24.98 -6.75 -12.85
C GLU A 426 24.43 -7.93 -12.02
N VAL A 427 23.77 -7.66 -10.89
CA VAL A 427 23.10 -8.70 -10.08
C VAL A 427 22.06 -9.46 -10.90
N SER A 428 21.28 -8.75 -11.72
CA SER A 428 20.22 -9.37 -12.52
C SER A 428 20.79 -10.33 -13.58
N LEU A 429 21.89 -9.93 -14.23
CA LEU A 429 22.58 -10.75 -15.23
C LEU A 429 23.25 -11.97 -14.59
N ARG A 430 23.93 -11.78 -13.44
CA ARG A 430 24.59 -12.87 -12.70
C ARG A 430 23.59 -13.93 -12.26
N GLU A 431 22.49 -13.52 -11.65
CA GLU A 431 21.49 -14.45 -11.11
C GLU A 431 20.66 -15.14 -12.20
N ALA A 432 20.51 -14.50 -13.36
CA ALA A 432 19.87 -15.15 -14.49
C ALA A 432 20.66 -16.35 -15.01
N ALA A 433 21.99 -16.35 -14.85
CA ALA A 433 22.91 -17.39 -15.30
C ALA A 433 22.66 -17.80 -16.76
N LEU A 434 22.64 -16.80 -17.64
CA LEU A 434 22.34 -16.98 -19.07
C LEU A 434 23.38 -17.86 -19.76
N SER A 435 22.92 -18.62 -20.77
CA SER A 435 23.82 -19.29 -21.70
C SER A 435 24.57 -18.25 -22.55
N ARG A 436 25.69 -18.66 -23.15
CA ARG A 436 26.46 -17.83 -24.08
C ARG A 436 25.59 -17.32 -25.24
N GLU A 437 24.81 -18.23 -25.82
CA GLU A 437 23.94 -17.91 -26.95
C GLU A 437 22.86 -16.90 -26.54
N ASP A 438 22.33 -17.00 -25.32
CA ASP A 438 21.34 -16.06 -24.81
C ASP A 438 21.97 -14.71 -24.42
N MET A 439 23.23 -14.70 -23.96
CA MET A 439 23.97 -13.47 -23.66
C MET A 439 24.20 -12.64 -24.93
N GLN A 440 24.63 -13.28 -26.02
CA GLN A 440 24.81 -12.63 -27.31
C GLN A 440 23.48 -12.07 -27.86
N ARG A 441 22.39 -12.84 -27.75
CA ARG A 441 21.05 -12.36 -28.14
C ARG A 441 20.59 -11.18 -27.30
N LEU A 442 20.88 -11.19 -25.99
CA LEU A 442 20.57 -10.08 -25.09
C LEU A 442 21.33 -8.81 -25.50
N LYS A 443 22.60 -8.93 -25.87
CA LYS A 443 23.44 -7.82 -26.36
C LYS A 443 22.82 -7.18 -27.60
N GLU A 444 22.43 -8.00 -28.57
CA GLU A 444 21.77 -7.55 -29.82
C GLU A 444 20.43 -6.86 -29.53
N ALA A 445 19.58 -7.48 -28.72
CA ALA A 445 18.28 -6.93 -28.34
C ALA A 445 18.43 -5.59 -27.58
N PHE A 446 19.43 -5.47 -26.71
CA PHE A 446 19.69 -4.25 -25.95
C PHE A 446 20.07 -3.07 -26.86
N ILE A 447 20.91 -3.32 -27.87
CA ILE A 447 21.33 -2.32 -28.86
C ILE A 447 20.12 -1.88 -29.70
N GLU A 448 19.33 -2.84 -30.19
CA GLU A 448 18.14 -2.57 -31.01
C GLU A 448 17.07 -1.79 -30.23
N CYS A 449 16.73 -2.23 -29.02
CA CYS A 449 15.65 -1.66 -28.23
C CYS A 449 15.91 -0.21 -27.79
N ASN A 450 17.17 0.12 -27.50
CA ASN A 450 17.57 1.45 -27.02
C ASN A 450 18.12 2.36 -28.12
N PHE A 451 18.11 1.92 -29.38
CA PHE A 451 18.65 2.66 -30.53
C PHE A 451 20.08 3.18 -30.31
N ILE A 452 20.94 2.33 -29.72
CA ILE A 452 22.29 2.73 -29.30
C ILE A 452 23.14 3.09 -30.52
N GLY A 453 23.38 4.39 -30.70
CA GLY A 453 24.19 4.96 -31.77
C GLY A 453 25.64 5.18 -31.37
N GLN A 454 26.47 5.64 -32.31
CA GLN A 454 27.93 5.80 -32.13
C GLN A 454 28.35 6.62 -30.89
N VAL A 455 27.56 7.64 -30.51
CA VAL A 455 27.83 8.51 -29.35
C VAL A 455 27.67 7.76 -28.01
N GLU A 456 26.79 6.75 -27.96
CA GLU A 456 26.54 5.99 -26.74
C GLU A 456 27.57 4.85 -26.55
N TRP A 457 28.22 4.40 -27.63
CA TRP A 457 29.34 3.44 -27.56
C TRP A 457 30.56 4.00 -26.83
N GLU A 458 30.74 5.31 -26.83
CA GLU A 458 31.84 5.98 -26.12
C GLU A 458 31.52 6.24 -24.65
N ASN A 459 30.28 6.01 -24.22
CA ASN A 459 29.90 6.17 -22.82
C ASN A 459 30.46 5.01 -21.99
N ARG A 460 31.40 5.34 -21.10
CA ARG A 460 32.05 4.40 -20.18
C ARG A 460 31.07 3.50 -19.41
N LYS A 461 29.84 3.97 -19.15
CA LYS A 461 28.80 3.17 -18.47
C LYS A 461 28.30 2.00 -19.33
N PHE A 462 28.17 2.19 -20.63
CA PHE A 462 27.77 1.12 -21.56
C PHE A 462 28.95 0.23 -21.96
N ILE A 463 30.16 0.78 -22.06
CA ILE A 463 31.38 -0.02 -22.26
C ILE A 463 31.49 -1.09 -21.17
N ARG A 464 31.31 -0.72 -19.90
CA ARG A 464 31.33 -1.68 -18.77
C ARG A 464 30.27 -2.77 -18.89
N PHE A 465 29.07 -2.45 -19.39
CA PHE A 465 28.02 -3.46 -19.62
C PHE A 465 28.45 -4.45 -20.70
N PHE A 466 28.95 -3.97 -21.83
CA PHE A 466 29.40 -4.85 -22.90
C PHE A 466 30.62 -5.67 -22.50
N GLU A 467 31.59 -5.09 -21.78
CA GLU A 467 32.73 -5.81 -21.19
C GLU A 467 32.26 -6.92 -20.25
N PHE A 468 31.26 -6.67 -19.40
CA PHE A 468 30.72 -7.70 -18.50
C PHE A 468 30.09 -8.88 -19.26
N LEU A 469 29.34 -8.59 -20.33
CA LEU A 469 28.76 -9.64 -21.19
C LEU A 469 29.87 -10.44 -21.88
N ASP A 470 30.93 -9.76 -22.35
CA ASP A 470 32.06 -10.36 -23.07
C ASP A 470 33.03 -11.15 -22.15
N GLU A 471 33.23 -10.71 -20.90
CA GLU A 471 34.03 -11.42 -19.88
C GLU A 471 33.33 -12.69 -19.39
N ALA A 472 32.01 -12.63 -19.19
CA ALA A 472 31.20 -13.80 -18.89
C ALA A 472 31.31 -14.83 -20.02
N ASP A 473 31.31 -14.39 -21.29
CA ASP A 473 31.52 -15.23 -22.47
C ASP A 473 32.91 -15.88 -22.51
N ALA A 474 33.98 -15.14 -22.15
CA ALA A 474 35.34 -15.65 -22.16
C ALA A 474 35.60 -16.70 -21.05
N SER A 475 35.02 -16.50 -19.86
CA SER A 475 35.21 -17.40 -18.71
C SER A 475 34.56 -18.78 -18.92
N ALA A 476 33.40 -18.83 -19.58
CA ALA A 476 32.71 -20.07 -19.94
C ALA A 476 33.48 -20.89 -21.00
N ASP A 477 34.23 -20.22 -21.90
CA ASP A 477 35.06 -20.88 -22.91
C ASP A 477 36.30 -21.56 -22.32
N GLU A 478 36.90 -20.96 -21.29
CA GLU A 478 37.98 -21.58 -20.52
C GLU A 478 37.50 -22.82 -19.76
N GLU A 479 36.31 -22.78 -19.16
CA GLU A 479 35.74 -23.91 -18.41
C GLU A 479 35.33 -25.08 -19.33
N LYS A 480 34.74 -24.80 -20.50
CA LYS A 480 34.48 -25.80 -21.54
C LYS A 480 35.77 -26.41 -22.09
N LYS A 481 36.81 -25.61 -22.34
CA LYS A 481 38.13 -26.13 -22.77
C LYS A 481 38.77 -27.01 -21.68
N ALA A 482 38.63 -26.64 -20.41
CA ALA A 482 39.12 -27.43 -19.28
C ALA A 482 38.37 -28.76 -19.11
N GLN A 483 37.04 -28.78 -19.28
CA GLN A 483 36.24 -30.01 -19.26
C GLN A 483 36.55 -30.93 -20.46
N LYS A 484 36.75 -30.35 -21.66
CA LYS A 484 37.11 -31.11 -22.86
C LYS A 484 38.50 -31.76 -22.74
N ARG A 485 39.48 -31.04 -22.18
CA ARG A 485 40.81 -31.58 -21.83
C ARG A 485 40.75 -32.70 -20.79
N LYS A 486 39.81 -32.66 -19.84
CA LYS A 486 39.59 -33.75 -18.87
C LYS A 486 39.00 -35.00 -19.52
N LEU A 487 38.07 -34.84 -20.46
CA LEU A 487 37.47 -35.95 -21.21
C LEU A 487 38.46 -36.61 -22.18
N GLU A 488 39.32 -35.82 -22.84
CA GLU A 488 40.37 -36.34 -23.73
C GLU A 488 41.48 -37.09 -22.96
N ASN A 489 41.72 -36.75 -21.68
CA ASN A 489 42.67 -37.46 -20.82
C ASN A 489 42.08 -38.70 -20.11
N CYS A 490 40.78 -39.02 -20.31
CA CYS A 490 40.10 -40.17 -19.69
C CYS A 490 39.84 -41.34 -20.66
N CYS A 491 40.33 -41.28 -21.90
CA CYS A 491 40.39 -42.44 -22.79
C CYS A 491 41.83 -42.95 -22.86
N PRO A 492 42.19 -44.05 -22.15
CA PRO A 492 43.41 -44.78 -22.47
C PRO A 492 43.23 -45.56 -23.77
N GLU A 493 44.25 -45.53 -24.63
CA GLU A 493 44.41 -46.42 -25.79
C GLU A 493 44.34 -47.90 -25.42
#